data_AF-A0A1F5K4X8-F1
#
_entry.id   AF-A0A1F5K4X8-F1
#
_cell.length_a   1.000
_cell.length_b   1.000
_cell.length_c   1.000
_cell.angle_alpha   90.00
_cell.angle_beta   90.00
_cell.angle_gamma   90.00
#
_symmetry.space_group_name_H-M   'P 1'
#
loop_
_entity.id
_entity.type
_entity.pdbx_description
1 polymer ?
#
loop_
_entity_poly.entity_id
_entity_poly.type
_entity_poly.pdbx_seq_one_letter_code
_entity_poly.pdbx_strand_id
1 'polypeptide(L)'
;MVTISEVVRDIASNSPFLEEGLAYGVINLSEFARSIRSEIELRLGKEVQIGTITTALNRFSKSVNKNYQIKKLNQILSHLSDITIRSNLMSLTFANSTTINNKQLVLLNTIQNKENVFLTTSIGIYETTLFAADSLDVLIAEIFAEEILKIKRTNLSSLTIMLPKHAINVPGVYYSILKKLAWEGINFIEIISSYTELTIFLETKDINRAFVAIRKF
;
A
#
# COMPACT_ATOMS: atom_id res chain seq x y z
N MET A 1 27.34 22.61 16.13
CA MET A 1 26.75 22.33 17.45
C MET A 1 25.28 22.02 17.22
N VAL A 2 24.83 20.80 17.51
CA VAL A 2 23.46 20.38 17.19
C VAL A 2 22.48 21.08 18.13
N THR A 3 21.40 21.64 17.58
CA THR A 3 20.38 22.36 18.36
C THR A 3 19.22 21.45 18.75
N ILE A 4 18.49 21.81 19.81
CA ILE A 4 17.25 21.09 20.21
C ILE A 4 16.26 21.02 19.04
N SER A 5 16.12 22.09 18.27
CA SER A 5 15.23 22.13 17.11
C SER A 5 15.64 21.16 16.00
N GLU A 6 16.94 20.97 15.78
CA GLU A 6 17.45 20.00 14.79
C GLU A 6 17.19 18.57 15.26
N VAL A 7 17.48 18.26 16.53
CA VAL A 7 17.22 16.91 17.08
C VAL A 7 15.72 16.59 17.08
N VAL A 8 14.88 17.54 17.50
CA VAL A 8 13.42 17.38 17.47
C VAL A 8 12.91 17.15 16.06
N ARG A 9 13.43 17.89 15.08
CA ARG A 9 13.09 17.69 13.66
C ARG A 9 13.48 16.30 13.19
N ASP A 10 14.70 15.85 13.50
CA ASP A 10 15.20 14.54 13.10
C ASP A 10 14.31 13.42 13.64
N ILE A 11 14.03 13.45 14.95
CA ILE A 11 13.15 12.47 15.62
C ILE A 11 11.73 12.51 15.02
N ALA A 12 11.15 13.71 14.85
CA ALA A 12 9.78 13.83 14.35
C ALA A 12 9.63 13.49 12.86
N SER A 13 10.70 13.67 12.06
CA SER A 13 10.71 13.33 10.63
C SER A 13 10.95 11.86 10.35
N ASN A 14 11.40 11.08 11.35
CA ASN A 14 11.66 9.64 11.19
C ASN A 14 10.39 8.80 11.02
N SER A 15 9.21 9.38 11.24
CA SER A 15 7.93 8.70 11.05
C SER A 15 6.96 9.59 10.29
N PRO A 16 6.57 9.21 9.05
CA PRO A 16 5.53 9.92 8.30
C PRO A 16 4.22 10.07 9.07
N PHE A 17 3.92 9.13 9.98
CA PHE A 17 2.72 9.16 10.84
C PHE A 17 2.78 10.27 11.89
N LEU A 18 3.95 10.49 12.50
CA LEU A 18 4.14 11.56 13.47
C LEU A 18 4.10 12.91 12.77
N GLU A 19 4.75 13.00 11.61
CA GLU A 19 4.72 14.20 10.78
C GLU A 19 3.28 14.57 10.37
N GLU A 20 2.52 13.60 9.88
CA GLU A 20 1.10 13.73 9.53
C GLU A 20 0.23 14.10 10.75
N GLY A 21 0.41 13.42 11.89
CA GLY A 21 -0.34 13.74 13.11
C GLY A 21 -0.03 15.13 13.67
N LEU A 22 1.23 15.57 13.57
CA LEU A 22 1.66 16.93 13.92
C LEU A 22 1.05 17.96 12.96
N ALA A 23 1.00 17.67 11.65
CA ALA A 23 0.36 18.50 10.65
C ALA A 23 -1.14 18.69 10.90
N TYR A 24 -1.85 17.61 11.22
CA TYR A 24 -3.28 17.63 11.56
C TYR A 24 -3.58 18.16 12.97
N GLY A 25 -2.56 18.38 13.80
CA GLY A 25 -2.74 18.88 15.16
C GLY A 25 -3.38 17.89 16.12
N VAL A 26 -3.33 16.59 15.82
CA VAL A 26 -3.93 15.53 16.65
C VAL A 26 -2.97 14.95 17.69
N ILE A 27 -1.69 15.33 17.64
CA ILE A 27 -0.66 14.86 18.59
C ILE A 27 -0.63 15.75 19.83
N ASN A 28 -0.71 15.13 21.01
CA ASN A 28 -0.42 15.78 22.28
C ASN A 28 1.09 16.08 22.37
N LEU A 29 1.46 17.34 22.07
CA LEU A 29 2.86 17.76 22.02
C LEU A 29 3.58 17.62 23.36
N SER A 30 2.88 17.80 24.48
CA SER A 30 3.48 17.68 25.81
C SER A 30 3.81 16.24 26.15
N GLU A 31 2.94 15.29 25.80
CA GLU A 31 3.20 13.87 26.00
C GLU A 31 4.31 13.38 25.08
N PHE A 32 4.27 13.78 23.80
CA PHE A 32 5.33 13.43 22.85
C PHE A 32 6.69 14.02 23.27
N ALA A 33 6.71 15.25 23.80
CA ALA A 33 7.93 15.85 24.33
C ALA A 33 8.52 15.05 25.51
N ARG A 34 7.69 14.46 26.38
CA ARG A 34 8.17 13.59 27.47
C ARG A 34 8.76 12.30 26.93
N SER A 35 8.10 11.68 25.94
CA SER A 35 8.55 10.39 25.41
C SER A 35 9.90 10.49 24.69
N ILE A 36 10.23 11.62 24.07
CA ILE A 36 11.49 11.81 23.32
C ILE A 36 12.58 12.52 24.13
N ARG A 37 12.30 12.95 25.38
CA ARG A 37 13.22 13.76 26.19
C ARG A 37 14.57 13.07 26.39
N SER A 38 14.56 11.82 26.85
CA SER A 38 15.80 11.09 27.15
C SER A 38 16.69 10.92 25.93
N GLU A 39 16.09 10.69 24.75
CA GLU A 39 16.81 10.63 23.49
C GLU A 39 17.45 11.98 23.11
N ILE A 40 16.71 13.08 23.30
CA ILE A 40 17.23 14.43 23.06
C ILE A 40 18.38 14.75 24.00
N GLU A 41 18.25 14.46 25.29
CA GLU A 41 19.28 14.71 26.30
C GLU A 41 20.54 13.90 26.01
N LEU A 42 20.39 12.64 25.59
CA LEU A 42 21.51 11.79 25.15
C LEU A 42 22.24 12.39 23.94
N ARG A 43 21.51 12.83 22.91
CA ARG A 43 22.10 13.39 21.68
C ARG A 43 22.76 14.76 21.91
N LEU A 44 22.29 15.53 22.88
CA LEU A 44 22.80 16.87 23.19
C LEU A 44 23.83 16.90 24.33
N GLY A 45 23.93 15.83 25.13
CA GLY A 45 24.80 15.74 26.29
C GLY A 45 24.41 16.69 27.43
N LYS A 46 23.13 17.10 27.51
CA LYS A 46 22.63 18.03 28.54
C LYS A 46 21.14 17.84 28.80
N GLU A 47 20.72 18.18 30.00
CA GLU A 47 19.29 18.20 30.35
C GLU A 47 18.52 19.26 29.57
N VAL A 48 17.26 18.94 29.23
CA VAL A 48 16.37 19.82 28.48
C VAL A 48 14.98 19.85 29.10
N GLN A 49 14.44 21.05 29.26
CA GLN A 49 13.08 21.23 29.76
C GLN A 49 12.02 20.81 28.72
N ILE A 50 10.95 20.15 29.20
CA ILE A 50 9.82 19.71 28.38
C ILE A 50 9.19 20.88 27.61
N GLY A 51 9.07 22.07 28.23
CA GLY A 51 8.52 23.26 27.57
C GLY A 51 9.32 23.68 26.33
N THR A 52 10.65 23.53 26.38
CA THR A 52 11.54 23.84 25.26
C THR A 52 11.34 22.86 24.10
N ILE A 53 11.23 21.56 24.41
CA ILE A 53 10.94 20.50 23.43
C ILE A 53 9.56 20.73 22.80
N THR A 54 8.55 21.00 23.62
CA THR A 54 7.17 21.28 23.18
C THR A 54 7.11 22.48 22.24
N THR A 55 7.87 23.53 22.54
CA THR A 55 7.95 24.74 21.68
C THR A 55 8.65 24.45 20.36
N ALA A 56 9.68 23.61 20.37
CA ALA A 56 10.35 23.16 19.14
C ALA A 56 9.39 22.31 18.28
N LEU A 57 8.66 21.37 18.88
CA LEU A 57 7.65 20.54 18.22
C LEU A 57 6.53 21.39 17.61
N ASN A 58 5.99 22.38 18.33
CA ASN A 58 4.94 23.27 17.82
C ASN A 58 5.42 24.15 16.66
N ARG A 59 6.70 24.54 16.65
CA ARG A 59 7.29 25.24 15.49
C ARG A 59 7.46 24.30 14.31
N PHE A 60 7.91 23.07 14.57
CA PHE A 60 8.05 22.06 13.55
C PHE A 60 6.72 21.70 12.91
N SER A 61 5.66 21.41 13.69
CA SER A 61 4.32 21.08 13.16
C SER A 61 3.77 22.16 12.20
N LYS A 62 3.94 23.43 12.54
CA LYS A 62 3.58 24.56 11.65
C LYS A 62 4.39 24.60 10.36
N SER A 63 5.62 24.10 10.38
CA SER A 63 6.49 24.01 9.19
C SER A 63 6.20 22.76 8.36
N VAL A 64 5.74 21.66 8.97
CA VAL A 64 5.34 20.43 8.28
C VAL A 64 4.19 20.69 7.30
N ASN A 65 3.22 21.53 7.64
CA ASN A 65 2.15 21.93 6.70
C ASN A 65 2.68 22.64 5.44
N LYS A 66 3.95 23.04 5.42
CA LYS A 66 4.65 23.61 4.27
C LYS A 66 5.57 22.62 3.57
N ASN A 67 5.69 21.37 4.04
CA ASN A 67 6.59 20.39 3.45
C ASN A 67 6.16 20.06 2.01
N TYR A 68 7.09 20.30 1.09
CA TYR A 68 6.91 20.08 -0.34
C TYR A 68 6.48 18.64 -0.65
N GLN A 69 6.97 17.67 0.11
CA GLN A 69 6.66 16.26 -0.07
C GLN A 69 5.18 15.94 0.21
N ILE A 70 4.62 16.49 1.28
CA ILE A 70 3.18 16.32 1.61
C ILE A 70 2.32 16.97 0.53
N LYS A 71 2.69 18.17 0.05
CA LYS A 71 1.98 18.83 -1.05
C LYS A 71 2.03 18.02 -2.35
N LYS A 72 3.20 17.48 -2.69
CA LYS A 72 3.40 16.65 -3.88
C LYS A 72 2.61 15.34 -3.79
N LEU A 73 2.60 14.71 -2.61
CA LEU A 73 1.79 13.53 -2.33
C LEU A 73 0.30 13.85 -2.50
N ASN A 74 -0.21 14.90 -1.85
CA ASN A 74 -1.62 15.30 -1.96
C ASN A 74 -2.01 15.64 -3.40
N GLN A 75 -1.10 16.27 -4.17
CA GLN A 75 -1.32 16.52 -5.58
C GLN A 75 -1.43 15.22 -6.38
N ILE A 76 -0.57 14.22 -6.12
CA ILE A 76 -0.69 12.91 -6.80
C ILE A 76 -2.02 12.24 -6.44
N LEU A 77 -2.37 12.21 -5.16
CA LEU A 77 -3.56 11.52 -4.66
C LEU A 77 -4.85 12.12 -5.24
N SER A 78 -4.92 13.44 -5.40
CA SER A 78 -6.09 14.10 -5.99
C SER A 78 -6.27 13.81 -7.49
N HIS A 79 -5.26 13.23 -8.15
CA HIS A 79 -5.32 12.85 -9.57
C HIS A 79 -5.54 11.34 -9.78
N LEU A 80 -5.84 10.57 -8.71
CA LEU A 80 -6.19 9.15 -8.81
C LEU A 80 -7.65 8.97 -9.29
N SER A 81 -7.94 9.41 -10.52
CA SER A 81 -9.27 9.35 -11.12
C SER A 81 -9.47 8.15 -12.03
N ASP A 82 -8.40 7.57 -12.56
CA ASP A 82 -8.44 6.43 -13.47
C ASP A 82 -8.36 5.12 -12.68
N ILE A 83 -9.54 4.57 -12.42
CA ILE A 83 -9.74 3.35 -11.63
C ILE A 83 -10.56 2.38 -12.47
N THR A 84 -10.00 1.19 -12.72
CA THR A 84 -10.69 0.10 -13.39
C THR A 84 -11.10 -0.95 -12.37
N ILE A 85 -12.36 -1.38 -12.41
CA ILE A 85 -12.87 -2.49 -11.61
C ILE A 85 -13.04 -3.71 -12.50
N ARG A 86 -12.60 -4.87 -12.01
CA ARG A 86 -12.90 -6.16 -12.64
C ARG A 86 -13.56 -7.10 -11.66
N SER A 87 -14.73 -7.62 -12.04
CA SER A 87 -15.51 -8.58 -11.26
C SER A 87 -15.32 -9.99 -11.80
N ASN A 88 -15.90 -10.98 -11.10
CA ASN A 88 -15.91 -12.39 -11.50
C ASN A 88 -14.49 -12.96 -11.64
N LEU A 89 -13.72 -12.74 -10.57
CA LEU A 89 -12.36 -13.25 -10.46
C LEU A 89 -12.29 -14.33 -9.38
N MET A 90 -11.31 -15.20 -9.54
CA MET A 90 -10.87 -16.17 -8.55
C MET A 90 -9.36 -16.12 -8.39
N SER A 91 -8.88 -16.69 -7.29
CA SER A 91 -7.46 -16.94 -7.07
C SER A 91 -7.20 -18.43 -6.80
N LEU A 92 -6.15 -18.98 -7.39
CA LEU A 92 -5.64 -20.31 -7.06
C LEU A 92 -4.17 -20.18 -6.67
N THR A 93 -3.84 -20.56 -5.43
CA THR A 93 -2.48 -20.56 -4.92
C THR A 93 -1.97 -21.99 -4.85
N PHE A 94 -0.83 -22.24 -5.48
CA PHE A 94 -0.16 -23.53 -5.51
C PHE A 94 1.18 -23.45 -4.78
N ALA A 95 1.63 -24.56 -4.20
CA ALA A 95 3.01 -24.67 -3.75
C ALA A 95 3.95 -24.66 -4.98
N ASN A 96 5.06 -23.94 -4.89
CA ASN A 96 6.06 -23.95 -5.97
C ASN A 96 6.65 -25.34 -6.16
N SER A 97 6.77 -25.74 -7.41
CA SER A 97 7.32 -27.03 -7.85
C SER A 97 8.27 -26.83 -9.03
N THR A 98 8.96 -27.88 -9.44
CA THR A 98 9.79 -27.84 -10.65
C THR A 98 8.97 -27.78 -11.94
N THR A 99 7.67 -28.11 -11.90
CA THR A 99 6.77 -28.18 -13.05
C THR A 99 5.86 -26.97 -13.20
N ILE A 100 5.69 -26.15 -12.16
CA ILE A 100 4.72 -25.05 -12.12
C ILE A 100 4.89 -24.03 -13.25
N ASN A 101 6.14 -23.72 -13.64
CA ASN A 101 6.42 -22.79 -14.74
C ASN A 101 5.99 -23.36 -16.09
N ASN A 102 6.14 -24.68 -16.30
CA ASN A 102 5.66 -25.34 -17.52
C ASN A 102 4.13 -25.28 -17.60
N LYS A 103 3.43 -25.45 -16.47
CA LYS A 103 1.96 -25.32 -16.42
C LYS A 103 1.51 -23.89 -16.77
N GLN A 104 2.22 -22.87 -16.29
CA GLN A 104 1.96 -21.48 -16.66
C GLN A 104 2.16 -21.23 -18.17
N LEU A 105 3.22 -21.77 -18.76
CA LEU A 105 3.45 -21.66 -20.21
C LEU A 105 2.32 -22.31 -21.01
N VAL A 106 1.86 -23.50 -20.61
CA VAL A 106 0.71 -24.16 -21.24
C VAL A 106 -0.54 -23.28 -21.13
N LEU A 107 -0.85 -22.77 -19.93
CA LEU A 107 -2.01 -21.89 -19.71
C LEU A 107 -1.96 -20.65 -20.62
N LEU A 108 -0.84 -19.95 -20.66
CA LEU A 108 -0.65 -18.76 -21.50
C LEU A 108 -0.86 -19.08 -22.98
N ASN A 109 -0.27 -20.17 -23.47
CA ASN A 109 -0.45 -20.62 -24.86
C ASN A 109 -1.89 -21.00 -25.19
N THR A 110 -2.64 -21.58 -24.24
CA THR A 110 -4.04 -21.94 -24.45
C THR A 110 -4.97 -20.74 -24.50
N ILE A 111 -4.67 -19.67 -23.75
CA ILE A 111 -5.53 -18.47 -23.70
C ILE A 111 -5.11 -17.35 -24.64
N GLN A 112 -3.97 -17.46 -25.34
CA GLN A 112 -3.40 -16.39 -26.16
C GLN A 112 -4.36 -15.77 -27.20
N ASN A 113 -5.30 -16.56 -27.74
CA ASN A 113 -6.26 -16.12 -28.76
C ASN A 113 -7.64 -15.76 -28.18
N LYS A 114 -7.81 -15.81 -26.85
CA LYS A 114 -9.07 -15.45 -26.21
C LYS A 114 -9.05 -13.96 -25.88
N GLU A 115 -9.99 -13.22 -26.46
CA GLU A 115 -10.19 -11.81 -26.11
C GLU A 115 -10.75 -11.66 -24.70
N ASN A 116 -10.41 -10.53 -24.05
CA ASN A 116 -10.95 -10.12 -22.75
C ASN A 116 -10.73 -11.10 -21.58
N VAL A 117 -9.78 -12.02 -21.69
CA VAL A 117 -9.38 -12.89 -20.59
C VAL A 117 -8.48 -12.14 -19.61
N PHE A 118 -8.81 -12.23 -18.32
CA PHE A 118 -7.95 -11.73 -17.25
C PHE A 118 -7.14 -12.88 -16.67
N LEU A 119 -5.83 -12.69 -16.64
CA LEU A 119 -4.91 -13.55 -15.92
C LEU A 119 -3.77 -12.66 -15.39
N THR A 120 -3.45 -12.81 -14.12
CA THR A 120 -2.20 -12.34 -13.54
C THR A 120 -1.60 -13.45 -12.68
N THR A 121 -0.28 -13.45 -12.58
CA THR A 121 0.44 -14.41 -11.75
C THR A 121 1.33 -13.66 -10.79
N SER A 122 1.27 -14.06 -9.53
CA SER A 122 2.15 -13.61 -8.47
C SER A 122 3.02 -14.78 -8.04
N ILE A 123 4.33 -14.65 -8.22
CA ILE A 123 5.31 -15.71 -7.94
C ILE A 123 6.08 -15.31 -6.69
N GLY A 124 5.80 -16.00 -5.58
CA GLY A 124 6.58 -15.92 -4.36
C GLY A 124 7.72 -16.94 -4.33
N ILE A 125 8.48 -16.94 -3.23
CA ILE A 125 9.57 -17.91 -3.02
C ILE A 125 9.03 -19.34 -2.88
N TYR A 126 7.89 -19.51 -2.19
CA TYR A 126 7.33 -20.81 -1.85
C TYR A 126 6.03 -21.14 -2.56
N GLU A 127 5.33 -20.13 -3.05
CA GLU A 127 3.97 -20.27 -3.57
C GLU A 127 3.80 -19.40 -4.80
N THR A 128 2.95 -19.85 -5.72
CA THR A 128 2.52 -19.09 -6.89
C THR A 128 1.01 -18.97 -6.85
N THR A 129 0.52 -17.74 -6.95
CA THR A 129 -0.92 -17.44 -7.02
C THR A 129 -1.28 -16.98 -8.43
N LEU A 130 -2.29 -17.61 -9.02
CA LEU A 130 -2.96 -17.15 -10.22
C LEU A 130 -4.21 -16.37 -9.82
N PHE A 131 -4.39 -15.13 -10.29
CA PHE A 131 -5.71 -14.51 -10.33
C PHE A 131 -6.22 -14.55 -11.76
N ALA A 132 -7.41 -15.12 -11.92
CA ALA A 132 -8.00 -15.38 -13.23
C ALA A 132 -9.48 -15.02 -13.24
N ALA A 133 -10.01 -14.75 -14.44
CA ALA A 133 -11.45 -14.71 -14.65
C ALA A 133 -12.07 -16.06 -14.30
N ASP A 134 -13.28 -16.05 -13.72
CA ASP A 134 -13.98 -17.28 -13.32
C ASP A 134 -14.19 -18.26 -14.47
N SER A 135 -14.28 -17.76 -15.71
CA SER A 135 -14.39 -18.56 -16.93
C SER A 135 -13.18 -19.45 -17.22
N LEU A 136 -12.06 -19.26 -16.53
CA LEU A 136 -10.86 -20.09 -16.66
C LEU A 136 -10.77 -21.22 -15.63
N ASP A 137 -11.73 -21.35 -14.71
CA ASP A 137 -11.65 -22.32 -13.60
C ASP A 137 -11.30 -23.74 -14.05
N VAL A 138 -12.15 -24.28 -14.92
CA VAL A 138 -12.03 -25.66 -15.43
C VAL A 138 -10.69 -25.86 -16.14
N LEU A 139 -10.29 -24.89 -16.97
CA LEU A 139 -9.03 -24.95 -17.71
C LEU A 139 -7.82 -24.95 -16.77
N ILE A 140 -7.81 -24.08 -15.75
CA ILE A 140 -6.71 -24.02 -14.78
C ILE A 140 -6.66 -25.31 -13.97
N ALA A 141 -7.82 -25.82 -13.51
CA ALA A 141 -7.88 -27.07 -12.76
C ALA A 141 -7.31 -28.26 -13.56
N GLU A 142 -7.61 -28.33 -14.86
CA GLU A 142 -7.06 -29.37 -15.76
C GLU A 142 -5.54 -29.23 -15.95
N ILE A 143 -5.05 -28.03 -16.26
CA ILE A 143 -3.62 -27.80 -16.53
C ILE A 143 -2.77 -28.04 -15.27
N PHE A 144 -3.27 -27.62 -14.11
CA PHE A 144 -2.55 -27.68 -12.83
C PHE A 144 -2.93 -28.90 -11.98
N ALA A 145 -3.56 -29.93 -12.55
CA ALA A 145 -4.07 -31.11 -11.82
C ALA A 145 -2.99 -31.88 -11.02
N GLU A 146 -1.74 -31.81 -11.47
CA GLU A 146 -0.58 -32.45 -10.81
C GLU A 146 0.12 -31.54 -9.79
N GLU A 147 -0.26 -30.27 -9.71
CA GLU A 147 0.31 -29.30 -8.78
C GLU A 147 -0.41 -29.33 -7.42
N ILE A 148 0.29 -28.96 -6.36
CA ILE A 148 -0.28 -28.95 -5.01
C ILE A 148 -1.04 -27.63 -4.80
N LEU A 149 -2.36 -27.66 -4.98
CA LEU A 149 -3.24 -26.54 -4.66
C LEU A 149 -3.28 -26.32 -3.12
N LYS A 150 -2.87 -25.13 -2.69
CA LYS A 150 -2.93 -24.70 -1.28
C LYS A 150 -4.27 -24.10 -0.92
N ILE A 151 -4.74 -23.18 -1.76
CA ILE A 151 -6.00 -22.48 -1.52
C ILE A 151 -6.60 -22.01 -2.84
N LYS A 152 -7.93 -22.13 -2.93
CA LYS A 152 -8.73 -21.52 -3.98
C LYS A 152 -9.71 -20.55 -3.33
N ARG A 153 -9.82 -19.34 -3.88
CA ARG A 153 -10.81 -18.34 -3.47
C ARG A 153 -11.63 -17.91 -4.68
N THR A 154 -12.93 -17.79 -4.50
CA THR A 154 -13.88 -17.31 -5.51
C THR A 154 -14.54 -16.02 -5.02
N ASN A 155 -15.40 -15.41 -5.84
CA ASN A 155 -16.07 -14.15 -5.52
C ASN A 155 -15.07 -13.03 -5.20
N LEU A 156 -14.02 -12.95 -6.02
CA LEU A 156 -13.04 -11.89 -5.95
C LEU A 156 -13.34 -10.82 -7.00
N SER A 157 -12.85 -9.62 -6.70
CA SER A 157 -12.81 -8.51 -7.64
C SER A 157 -11.50 -7.77 -7.49
N SER A 158 -11.06 -7.13 -8.56
CA SER A 158 -9.88 -6.28 -8.55
C SER A 158 -10.26 -4.82 -8.73
N LEU A 159 -9.50 -3.97 -8.07
CA LEU A 159 -9.51 -2.53 -8.25
C LEU A 159 -8.11 -2.13 -8.70
N THR A 160 -7.98 -1.70 -9.96
CA THR A 160 -6.73 -1.24 -10.56
C THR A 160 -6.72 0.28 -10.63
N ILE A 161 -5.72 0.90 -10.03
CA ILE A 161 -5.51 2.35 -10.03
C ILE A 161 -4.35 2.65 -10.96
N MET A 162 -4.58 3.52 -11.94
CA MET A 162 -3.50 4.05 -12.78
C MET A 162 -2.79 5.19 -12.03
N LEU A 163 -1.49 5.03 -11.85
CA LEU A 163 -0.62 5.96 -11.16
C LEU A 163 0.11 6.83 -12.19
N PRO A 164 0.16 8.16 -11.99
CA PRO A 164 0.95 8.99 -12.89
C PRO A 164 2.44 8.65 -12.73
N LYS A 165 3.21 8.66 -13.84
CA LYS A 165 4.63 8.23 -13.84
C LYS A 165 5.50 8.91 -12.77
N HIS A 166 5.19 10.16 -12.42
CA HIS A 166 5.94 10.89 -11.40
C HIS A 166 5.64 10.43 -9.97
N ALA A 167 4.57 9.68 -9.73
CA ALA A 167 4.20 9.12 -8.42
C ALA A 167 5.12 7.99 -7.96
N ILE A 168 5.75 7.28 -8.90
CA ILE A 168 6.61 6.12 -8.64
C ILE A 168 7.76 6.46 -7.69
N ASN A 169 8.28 7.70 -7.78
CA ASN A 169 9.39 8.18 -6.98
C ASN A 169 8.95 9.05 -5.79
N VAL A 170 7.65 9.03 -5.43
CA VAL A 170 7.14 9.78 -4.29
C VAL A 170 6.81 8.82 -3.14
N PRO A 171 7.57 8.88 -2.04
CA PRO A 171 7.26 8.12 -0.85
C PRO A 171 5.84 8.43 -0.34
N GLY A 172 5.15 7.41 0.16
CA GLY A 172 3.85 7.56 0.81
C GLY A 172 2.63 7.40 -0.10
N VAL A 173 2.79 7.28 -1.42
CA VAL A 173 1.65 7.05 -2.36
C VAL A 173 0.91 5.76 -2.01
N TYR A 174 1.60 4.62 -1.98
CA TYR A 174 0.97 3.33 -1.65
C TYR A 174 0.44 3.28 -0.23
N TYR A 175 1.21 3.82 0.71
CA TYR A 175 0.76 3.95 2.11
C TYR A 175 -0.57 4.69 2.19
N SER A 176 -0.71 5.83 1.51
CA SER A 176 -1.94 6.64 1.56
C SER A 176 -3.14 5.85 1.03
N ILE A 177 -2.99 5.17 -0.11
CA ILE A 177 -4.03 4.32 -0.73
C ILE A 177 -4.44 3.19 0.21
N LEU A 178 -3.48 2.41 0.69
CA LEU A 178 -3.75 1.24 1.54
C LEU A 178 -4.30 1.64 2.91
N LYS A 179 -3.78 2.72 3.50
CA LYS A 179 -4.28 3.30 4.75
C LYS A 179 -5.74 3.72 4.62
N LYS A 180 -6.11 4.39 3.53
CA LYS A 180 -7.49 4.82 3.27
C LYS A 180 -8.46 3.64 3.26
N LEU A 181 -8.09 2.56 2.57
CA LEU A 181 -8.90 1.34 2.51
C LEU A 181 -8.94 0.59 3.85
N ALA A 182 -7.82 0.51 4.56
CA ALA A 182 -7.76 -0.10 5.89
C ALA A 182 -8.62 0.66 6.92
N TRP A 183 -8.69 1.99 6.84
CA TRP A 183 -9.58 2.79 7.69
C TRP A 183 -11.05 2.54 7.45
N GLU A 184 -11.42 2.15 6.23
CA GLU A 184 -12.76 1.69 5.92
C GLU A 184 -12.97 0.22 6.33
N GLY A 185 -11.99 -0.43 6.97
CA GLY A 185 -12.09 -1.84 7.39
C GLY A 185 -12.17 -2.81 6.22
N ILE A 186 -11.56 -2.45 5.07
CA ILE A 186 -11.52 -3.32 3.88
C ILE A 186 -10.27 -4.19 3.96
N ASN A 187 -10.46 -5.51 3.90
CA ASN A 187 -9.36 -6.47 3.85
C ASN A 187 -8.86 -6.65 2.41
N PHE A 188 -7.56 -6.90 2.26
CA PHE A 188 -6.94 -7.23 0.96
C PHE A 188 -6.68 -8.73 0.88
N ILE A 189 -6.99 -9.32 -0.28
CA ILE A 189 -6.56 -10.68 -0.61
C ILE A 189 -5.12 -10.65 -1.10
N GLU A 190 -4.81 -9.72 -2.01
CA GLU A 190 -3.46 -9.51 -2.53
C GLU A 190 -3.34 -8.12 -3.17
N ILE A 191 -2.12 -7.61 -3.27
CA ILE A 191 -1.80 -6.33 -3.90
C ILE A 191 -0.65 -6.57 -4.89
N ILE A 192 -0.86 -6.19 -6.15
CA ILE A 192 0.14 -6.29 -7.22
C ILE A 192 0.43 -4.89 -7.74
N SER A 193 1.70 -4.50 -7.73
CA SER A 193 2.17 -3.26 -8.33
C SER A 193 2.97 -3.56 -9.58
N SER A 194 2.67 -2.85 -10.67
CA SER A 194 3.51 -2.75 -11.86
C SER A 194 4.19 -1.37 -11.89
N TYR A 195 4.68 -0.94 -13.05
CA TYR A 195 5.32 0.37 -13.22
C TYR A 195 4.36 1.52 -12.92
N THR A 196 3.15 1.52 -13.50
CA THR A 196 2.16 2.60 -13.36
C THR A 196 0.82 2.11 -12.86
N GLU A 197 0.70 0.87 -12.40
CA GLU A 197 -0.57 0.31 -11.96
C GLU A 197 -0.43 -0.27 -10.57
N LEU A 198 -1.44 -0.02 -9.75
CA LEU A 198 -1.65 -0.71 -8.49
C LEU A 198 -2.96 -1.47 -8.57
N THR A 199 -2.89 -2.80 -8.58
CA THR A 199 -4.07 -3.67 -8.58
C THR A 199 -4.25 -4.28 -7.19
N ILE A 200 -5.42 -4.07 -6.60
CA ILE A 200 -5.80 -4.60 -5.30
C ILE A 200 -6.88 -5.64 -5.52
N PHE A 201 -6.66 -6.86 -5.05
CA PHE A 201 -7.63 -7.94 -5.04
C PHE A 201 -8.34 -7.99 -3.69
N LEU A 202 -9.66 -8.08 -3.72
CA LEU A 202 -10.53 -8.09 -2.54
C LEU A 202 -11.75 -8.97 -2.79
N GLU A 203 -12.49 -9.30 -1.74
CA GLU A 203 -13.79 -9.96 -1.89
C GLU A 203 -14.77 -9.02 -2.59
N THR A 204 -15.59 -9.53 -3.52
CA THR A 204 -16.54 -8.73 -4.31
C THR A 204 -17.47 -7.87 -3.45
N LYS A 205 -17.81 -8.33 -2.24
CA LYS A 205 -18.67 -7.56 -1.30
C LYS A 205 -18.09 -6.19 -0.91
N ASP A 206 -16.77 -6.03 -0.97
CA ASP A 206 -16.08 -4.80 -0.53
C ASP A 206 -15.73 -3.85 -1.69
N ILE A 207 -15.97 -4.24 -2.95
CA ILE A 207 -15.51 -3.48 -4.12
C ILE A 207 -16.12 -2.09 -4.24
N ASN A 208 -17.41 -1.96 -3.98
CA ASN A 208 -18.09 -0.67 -4.05
C ASN A 208 -17.58 0.27 -2.95
N ARG A 209 -17.31 -0.25 -1.76
CA ARG A 209 -16.74 0.52 -0.64
C ARG A 209 -15.32 0.96 -0.97
N ALA A 210 -14.50 0.05 -1.50
CA ALA A 210 -13.14 0.35 -1.92
C ALA A 210 -13.10 1.45 -2.99
N PHE A 211 -13.91 1.32 -4.04
CA PHE A 211 -14.01 2.31 -5.11
C PHE A 211 -14.40 3.70 -4.59
N VAL A 212 -15.43 3.77 -3.75
CA VAL A 212 -15.87 5.04 -3.14
C VAL A 212 -14.79 5.63 -2.25
N ALA A 213 -14.06 4.80 -1.49
CA ALA A 213 -13.00 5.27 -0.60
C ALA A 213 -11.84 5.91 -1.36
N ILE A 214 -11.40 5.31 -2.47
CA ILE A 214 -10.32 5.84 -3.31
C ILE A 214 -10.76 7.10 -4.06
N ARG A 215 -12.01 7.16 -4.55
CA ARG A 215 -12.52 8.36 -5.23
C ARG A 215 -12.65 9.59 -4.33
N LYS A 216 -12.57 9.42 -3.00
CA LYS A 216 -12.66 10.49 -2.01
C LYS A 216 -11.29 11.01 -1.56
N PHE A 217 -10.23 10.79 -2.33
CA PHE A 217 -8.95 11.48 -2.15
C PHE A 217 -9.04 12.96 -2.48
#